data_AF-A0A1Z8NC24-F1
#
_entry.id   AF-A0A1Z8NC24-F1
#
_cell.length_a   1.000
_cell.length_b   1.000
_cell.length_c   1.000
_cell.angle_alpha   90.00
_cell.angle_beta   90.00
_cell.angle_gamma   90.00
#
_symmetry.space_group_name_H-M   'P 1'
#
loop_
_entity.id
_entity.type
_entity.pdbx_description
1 polymer ?
#
loop_
_entity_poly.entity_id
_entity_poly.type
_entity_poly.pdbx_seq_one_letter_code
_entity_poly.pdbx_strand_id
1 'polypeptide(L)'
;MRRCFALKKQTYFSVSIGKESPERKTVNQRPGRNELQADQVLCEFCTAKCCRYFALPIDEPDEWKDYEYIRWYMIHGETTIFCEDDDWYLMVHNKCDHLLEDNRCGIYETRPQICRDYTTNECEYEDDWTYDRYWETPEQMQDYMDAVLPKKRGNSIRSAQPPLLPVLG
;
A
#
# COMPACT_ATOMS: atom_id res chain seq x y z
N MET A 1 -17.69 -45.07 -51.43
CA MET A 1 -16.99 -43.90 -50.83
C MET A 1 -15.81 -44.39 -50.03
N ARG A 2 -14.72 -43.62 -50.07
CA ARG A 2 -13.37 -43.82 -49.51
C ARG A 2 -13.43 -44.25 -48.02
N ARG A 3 -12.89 -45.40 -47.63
CA ARG A 3 -11.51 -45.73 -47.19
C ARG A 3 -11.13 -45.20 -45.78
N CYS A 4 -10.47 -46.10 -45.02
CA CYS A 4 -9.51 -45.89 -43.92
C CYS A 4 -10.04 -45.94 -42.47
N PHE A 5 -9.39 -46.59 -41.47
CA PHE A 5 -8.18 -47.43 -41.40
C PHE A 5 -8.19 -48.20 -40.06
N ALA A 6 -7.58 -49.38 -40.04
CA ALA A 6 -7.28 -50.13 -38.82
C ALA A 6 -5.85 -49.82 -38.31
N LEU A 7 -5.70 -49.91 -36.98
CA LEU A 7 -4.52 -50.32 -36.19
C LEU A 7 -3.14 -49.68 -36.49
N LYS A 8 -2.51 -49.12 -35.44
CA LYS A 8 -1.27 -49.66 -34.82
C LYS A 8 -0.74 -48.73 -33.72
N LYS A 9 -0.37 -49.33 -32.58
CA LYS A 9 0.57 -48.77 -31.62
C LYS A 9 1.93 -48.64 -32.31
N GLN A 10 2.59 -47.49 -32.19
CA GLN A 10 4.04 -47.42 -32.40
C GLN A 10 4.70 -46.39 -31.48
N THR A 11 5.87 -46.81 -31.06
CA THR A 11 6.85 -46.30 -30.11
C THR A 11 7.49 -44.96 -30.48
N TYR A 12 7.96 -44.26 -29.44
CA TYR A 12 9.15 -43.40 -29.36
C TYR A 12 9.43 -42.41 -30.50
N PHE A 13 9.41 -41.12 -30.16
CA PHE A 13 10.41 -40.15 -30.63
C PHE A 13 10.68 -39.12 -29.52
N SER A 14 11.85 -39.24 -28.88
CA SER A 14 12.47 -38.17 -28.12
C SER A 14 13.06 -37.16 -29.11
N VAL A 15 12.65 -35.89 -29.01
CA VAL A 15 13.36 -34.77 -29.65
C VAL A 15 13.64 -33.73 -28.57
N SER A 16 14.90 -33.73 -28.13
CA SER A 16 15.57 -32.61 -27.49
C SER A 16 16.14 -31.68 -28.58
N ILE A 17 16.49 -30.44 -28.18
CA ILE A 17 17.16 -29.32 -28.92
C ILE A 17 16.13 -28.26 -29.39
N GLY A 18 16.18 -26.96 -29.08
CA GLY A 18 17.01 -26.07 -28.24
C GLY A 18 16.16 -24.82 -27.89
N LYS A 19 16.31 -24.15 -26.73
CA LYS A 19 17.21 -23.00 -26.49
C LYS A 19 17.33 -22.13 -27.77
N GLU A 20 16.82 -20.91 -27.90
CA GLU A 20 16.56 -19.81 -26.96
C GLU A 20 15.27 -19.06 -27.35
N SER A 21 14.49 -18.67 -26.33
CA SER A 21 13.44 -17.64 -26.45
C SER A 21 14.13 -16.28 -26.36
N PRO A 22 13.77 -15.28 -27.19
CA PRO A 22 14.41 -13.97 -27.13
C PRO A 22 14.27 -13.41 -25.72
N GLU A 23 15.40 -12.90 -25.24
CA GLU A 23 15.62 -12.29 -23.94
C GLU A 23 14.44 -11.39 -23.56
N ARG A 24 13.63 -11.89 -22.61
CA ARG A 24 12.57 -11.12 -21.99
C ARG A 24 13.28 -10.08 -21.13
N LYS A 25 13.44 -8.86 -21.65
CA LYS A 25 14.00 -7.72 -20.91
C LYS A 25 13.39 -7.71 -19.52
N THR A 26 14.24 -7.94 -18.53
CA THR A 26 13.86 -8.05 -17.13
C THR A 26 13.14 -6.77 -16.72
N VAL A 27 11.99 -6.93 -16.07
CA VAL A 27 11.27 -5.88 -15.35
C VAL A 27 12.28 -5.03 -14.59
N ASN A 28 12.14 -3.69 -14.67
CA ASN A 28 12.97 -2.70 -13.96
C ASN A 28 13.43 -3.23 -12.60
N GLN A 29 14.73 -3.53 -12.49
CA GLN A 29 15.30 -4.05 -11.25
C GLN A 29 15.41 -2.88 -10.27
N ARG A 30 14.52 -2.84 -9.28
CA ARG A 30 14.61 -1.95 -8.13
C ARG A 30 15.63 -2.60 -7.17
N PRO A 31 16.86 -2.08 -7.05
CA PRO A 31 17.90 -2.74 -6.26
C PRO A 31 17.53 -2.72 -4.78
N GLY A 32 17.84 -3.80 -4.05
CA GLY A 32 17.79 -3.78 -2.60
C GLY A 32 18.85 -2.83 -2.02
N ARG A 33 18.69 -2.39 -0.77
CA ARG A 33 19.68 -1.49 -0.11
C ARG A 33 21.08 -2.06 -0.12
N ASN A 34 21.21 -3.36 0.09
CA ASN A 34 22.49 -4.08 0.11
C ASN A 34 23.14 -4.22 -1.27
N GLU A 35 22.42 -3.88 -2.34
CA GLU A 35 22.87 -3.97 -3.73
C GLU A 35 23.31 -2.61 -4.29
N LEU A 36 23.12 -1.52 -3.53
CA LEU A 36 23.52 -0.19 -3.93
C LEU A 36 25.04 -0.04 -3.99
N GLN A 37 25.51 0.68 -5.02
CA GLN A 37 26.90 1.12 -5.11
C GLN A 37 27.17 2.26 -4.13
N ALA A 38 28.45 2.50 -3.80
CA ALA A 38 28.84 3.48 -2.79
C ALA A 38 28.45 4.94 -3.10
N ASP A 39 28.22 5.25 -4.38
CA ASP A 39 27.81 6.56 -4.88
C ASP A 39 26.31 6.68 -5.16
N GLN A 40 25.53 5.61 -4.95
CA GLN A 40 24.09 5.56 -5.20
C GLN A 40 23.28 5.73 -3.92
N VAL A 41 22.07 6.27 -4.08
CA VAL A 41 21.09 6.37 -2.98
C VAL A 41 19.77 5.72 -3.37
N LEU A 42 19.08 5.13 -2.39
CA LEU A 42 17.79 4.44 -2.59
C LEU A 42 16.77 5.29 -3.35
N CYS A 43 16.74 6.60 -3.08
CA CYS A 43 15.80 7.53 -3.69
C CYS A 43 15.93 7.63 -5.22
N GLU A 44 17.07 7.27 -5.82
CA GLU A 44 17.25 7.23 -7.28
C GLU A 44 16.41 6.15 -7.96
N PHE A 45 16.03 5.13 -7.20
CA PHE A 45 15.26 3.98 -7.67
C PHE A 45 13.86 3.94 -7.04
N CYS A 46 13.46 5.00 -6.35
CA CYS A 46 12.20 5.09 -5.63
C CYS A 46 11.15 5.85 -6.45
N THR A 47 9.87 5.55 -6.21
CA THR A 47 8.72 6.29 -6.75
C THR A 47 8.37 7.55 -5.93
N ALA A 48 9.29 8.00 -5.06
CA ALA A 48 9.15 9.11 -4.13
C ALA A 48 7.95 8.99 -3.17
N LYS A 49 7.79 7.81 -2.55
CA LYS A 49 6.69 7.55 -1.61
C LYS A 49 6.63 8.60 -0.48
N CYS A 50 7.75 8.88 0.18
CA CYS A 50 7.88 9.88 1.25
C CYS A 50 7.62 11.35 0.82
N CYS A 51 7.53 11.64 -0.49
CA CYS A 51 7.17 12.97 -0.99
C CYS A 51 5.72 13.05 -1.47
N ARG A 52 4.94 11.98 -1.28
CA ARG A 52 3.54 11.86 -1.72
C ARG A 52 2.54 11.81 -0.57
N TYR A 53 3.02 11.85 0.66
CA TYR A 53 2.21 12.05 1.84
C TYR A 53 3.05 12.73 2.93
N PHE A 54 2.37 13.16 3.98
CA PHE A 54 2.98 13.44 5.27
C PHE A 54 2.11 12.84 6.37
N ALA A 55 2.75 12.38 7.44
CA ALA A 55 2.07 11.85 8.61
C ALA A 55 2.32 12.78 9.80
N LEU A 56 1.27 13.03 10.57
CA LEU A 56 1.33 13.81 11.80
C LEU A 56 0.89 12.93 12.97
N PRO A 57 1.65 12.92 14.07
CA PRO A 57 1.18 12.25 15.28
C PRO A 57 -0.10 12.94 15.77
N ILE A 58 -1.06 12.13 16.22
CA ILE A 58 -2.29 12.57 16.86
C ILE A 58 -2.43 11.86 18.20
N ASP A 59 -3.20 12.45 19.11
CA ASP A 59 -3.48 11.81 20.40
C ASP A 59 -4.29 10.52 20.19
N GLU A 60 -4.00 9.51 21.01
CA GLU A 60 -4.79 8.28 21.03
C GLU A 60 -6.26 8.60 21.41
N PRO A 61 -7.25 8.15 20.61
CA PRO A 61 -8.66 8.37 20.90
C PRO A 61 -9.16 7.44 22.02
N ASP A 62 -9.72 8.03 23.08
CA ASP A 62 -10.27 7.29 24.24
C ASP A 62 -11.80 7.24 24.21
N GLU A 63 -12.45 8.36 23.86
CA GLU A 63 -13.91 8.45 23.86
C GLU A 63 -14.50 8.38 22.45
N TRP A 64 -15.77 7.95 22.35
CA TRP A 64 -16.56 7.96 21.10
C TRP A 64 -16.41 9.23 20.26
N LYS A 65 -16.30 10.37 20.94
CA LYS A 65 -16.19 11.68 20.31
C LYS A 65 -14.85 11.89 19.60
N ASP A 66 -13.76 11.33 20.14
CA ASP A 66 -12.42 11.45 19.56
C ASP A 66 -12.33 10.66 18.26
N TYR A 67 -12.90 9.45 18.26
CA TYR A 67 -13.04 8.66 17.04
C TYR A 67 -13.93 9.34 15.99
N GLU A 68 -14.99 10.04 16.39
CA GLU A 68 -15.80 10.84 15.45
C GLU A 68 -15.02 12.01 14.83
N TYR A 69 -14.08 12.61 15.56
CA TYR A 69 -13.17 13.61 14.97
C TYR A 69 -12.23 12.98 13.95
N ILE A 70 -11.70 11.79 14.25
CA ILE A 70 -10.88 11.04 13.30
C ILE A 70 -11.68 10.70 12.04
N ARG A 71 -12.90 10.18 12.19
CA ARG A 71 -13.80 9.92 11.06
C ARG A 71 -14.11 11.19 10.26
N TRP A 72 -14.29 12.32 10.94
CA TRP A 72 -14.48 13.60 10.28
C TRP A 72 -13.29 13.99 9.41
N TYR A 73 -12.04 13.79 9.85
CA TYR A 73 -10.86 14.00 9.00
C TYR A 73 -10.92 13.14 7.74
N MET A 74 -11.21 11.84 7.90
CA MET A 74 -11.24 10.85 6.82
C MET A 74 -12.31 11.17 5.75
N ILE A 75 -13.44 11.75 6.12
CA ILE A 75 -14.52 12.09 5.18
C ILE A 75 -14.11 13.22 4.21
N HIS A 76 -13.12 14.05 4.55
CA HIS A 76 -12.58 15.05 3.62
C HIS A 76 -11.70 14.45 2.52
N GLY A 77 -11.44 13.14 2.56
CA GLY A 77 -10.68 12.41 1.56
C GLY A 77 -9.17 12.59 1.71
N GLU A 78 -8.40 11.87 0.87
CA GLU A 78 -6.94 11.89 0.81
C GLU A 78 -6.27 11.75 2.19
N THR A 79 -6.91 11.04 3.11
CA THR A 79 -6.45 10.88 4.48
C THR A 79 -6.68 9.46 4.96
N THR A 80 -5.67 8.91 5.64
CA THR A 80 -5.75 7.61 6.29
C THR A 80 -5.21 7.71 7.70
N ILE A 81 -5.58 6.76 8.54
CA ILE A 81 -5.16 6.69 9.94
C ILE A 81 -4.38 5.40 10.12
N PHE A 82 -3.29 5.46 10.87
CA PHE A 82 -2.53 4.26 11.19
C PHE A 82 -1.97 4.30 12.61
N CYS A 83 -1.63 3.11 13.10
CA CYS A 83 -0.90 2.94 14.35
C CYS A 83 0.42 2.21 14.11
N GLU A 84 1.44 2.63 14.84
CA GLU A 84 2.75 1.97 14.95
C GLU A 84 3.22 2.14 16.40
N ASP A 85 3.59 1.04 17.07
CA ASP A 85 4.09 1.06 18.46
C ASP A 85 3.14 1.79 19.43
N ASP A 86 1.83 1.56 19.28
CA ASP A 86 0.72 2.22 20.01
C ASP A 86 0.55 3.73 19.73
N ASP A 87 1.44 4.36 18.95
CA ASP A 87 1.29 5.76 18.53
C ASP A 87 0.30 5.88 17.35
N TRP A 88 -0.49 6.96 17.35
CA TRP A 88 -1.50 7.22 16.33
C TRP A 88 -1.05 8.31 15.37
N TYR A 89 -1.32 8.10 14.08
CA TYR A 89 -0.93 9.02 13.04
C TYR A 89 -2.07 9.33 12.07
N LEU A 90 -2.22 10.61 11.74
CA LEU A 90 -2.99 11.08 10.60
C LEU A 90 -2.06 11.21 9.40
N MET A 91 -2.29 10.40 8.38
CA MET A 91 -1.58 10.49 7.11
C MET A 91 -2.42 11.25 6.09
N VAL A 92 -1.85 12.29 5.50
CA VAL A 92 -2.45 13.06 4.41
C VAL A 92 -1.72 12.72 3.11
N HIS A 93 -2.45 12.15 2.15
CA HIS A 93 -1.97 11.78 0.82
C HIS A 93 -1.94 13.02 -0.06
N ASN A 94 -0.80 13.71 -0.11
CA ASN A 94 -0.63 14.85 -0.98
C ASN A 94 0.77 14.88 -1.58
N LYS A 95 0.84 15.08 -2.90
CA LYS A 95 2.09 15.18 -3.63
C LYS A 95 2.76 16.53 -3.35
N CYS A 96 4.01 16.50 -2.92
CA CYS A 96 4.84 17.70 -2.78
C CYS A 96 4.92 18.47 -4.12
N ASP A 97 4.68 19.78 -4.08
CA ASP A 97 4.72 20.66 -5.25
C ASP A 97 6.11 20.75 -5.90
N HIS A 98 7.16 20.42 -5.15
CA HIS A 98 8.54 20.44 -5.62
C HIS A 98 9.05 19.07 -6.09
N LEU A 99 8.17 18.07 -6.23
CA LEU A 99 8.54 16.76 -6.75
C LEU A 99 8.69 16.81 -8.29
N LEU A 100 9.89 16.48 -8.78
CA LEU A 100 10.21 16.46 -10.21
C LEU A 100 9.71 15.17 -10.89
N GLU A 101 9.73 15.15 -12.22
CA GLU A 101 9.27 14.01 -13.04
C GLU A 101 10.11 12.74 -12.83
N ASP A 102 11.37 12.90 -12.44
CA ASP A 102 12.30 11.82 -12.10
C ASP A 102 12.20 11.35 -10.64
N ASN A 103 11.15 11.77 -9.92
CA ASN A 103 10.93 11.48 -8.49
C ASN A 103 12.00 12.08 -7.54
N ARG A 104 12.75 13.11 -7.97
CA ARG A 104 13.70 13.83 -7.12
C ARG A 104 13.12 15.15 -6.60
N CYS A 105 13.68 15.65 -5.50
CA CYS A 105 13.27 16.92 -4.90
C CYS A 105 13.90 18.10 -5.64
N GLY A 106 13.08 18.99 -6.21
CA GLY A 106 13.53 20.18 -6.93
C GLY A 106 14.08 21.31 -6.04
N ILE A 107 13.92 21.21 -4.72
CA ILE A 107 14.41 22.20 -3.74
C ILE A 107 15.41 21.59 -2.75
N TYR A 108 16.18 20.59 -3.16
CA TYR A 108 17.01 19.76 -2.27
C TYR A 108 17.87 20.56 -1.27
N GLU A 109 18.54 21.61 -1.75
CA GLU A 109 19.43 22.48 -0.96
C GLU A 109 18.68 23.42 -0.01
N THR A 110 17.44 23.77 -0.34
CA THR A 110 16.59 24.70 0.42
C THR A 110 15.41 23.99 1.09
N ARG A 111 15.51 22.66 1.27
CA ARG A 111 14.47 21.85 1.93
C ARG A 111 14.13 22.39 3.33
N PRO A 112 12.86 22.31 3.77
CA PRO A 112 12.50 22.49 5.17
C PRO A 112 13.25 21.52 6.09
N GLN A 113 13.42 21.89 7.35
CA GLN A 113 14.24 21.12 8.30
C GLN A 113 13.74 19.67 8.45
N ILE A 114 12.42 19.46 8.55
CA ILE A 114 11.82 18.11 8.64
C ILE A 114 12.24 17.18 7.48
N CYS A 115 12.37 17.71 6.26
CA CYS A 115 12.83 16.93 5.10
C CYS A 115 14.35 16.69 5.11
N ARG A 116 15.12 17.52 5.82
CA ARG A 116 16.58 17.34 6.00
C ARG A 116 16.87 16.29 7.07
N ASP A 117 16.03 16.25 8.11
CA ASP A 117 16.17 15.32 9.23
C ASP A 117 15.75 13.89 8.85
N TYR A 118 15.02 13.72 7.75
CA TYR A 118 14.64 12.41 7.23
C TYR A 118 15.86 11.53 6.90
N THR A 119 15.83 10.30 7.40
CA THR A 119 16.85 9.28 7.12
C THR A 119 16.24 8.11 6.37
N THR A 120 17.06 7.36 5.62
CA THR A 120 16.58 6.17 4.93
C THR A 120 16.52 4.94 5.83
N ASN A 121 16.86 5.00 7.12
CA ASN A 121 16.99 3.81 7.97
C ASN A 121 15.69 3.00 8.07
N GLU A 122 14.56 3.69 8.28
CA GLU A 122 13.21 3.12 8.44
C GLU A 122 12.33 3.44 7.22
N CYS A 123 12.95 3.62 6.06
CA CYS A 123 12.24 3.97 4.83
C CYS A 123 11.47 2.77 4.27
N GLU A 124 10.19 2.99 3.94
CA GLU A 124 9.27 2.05 3.25
C GLU A 124 9.69 1.65 1.82
N TYR A 125 10.96 1.86 1.45
CA TYR A 125 11.48 1.45 0.16
C TYR A 125 11.48 -0.08 0.03
N GLU A 126 11.80 -0.84 1.07
CA GLU A 126 11.98 -2.29 0.93
C GLU A 126 10.68 -3.10 1.01
N ASP A 127 9.51 -2.43 0.99
CA ASP A 127 8.14 -2.99 0.95
C ASP A 127 7.86 -4.06 2.04
N ASP A 128 8.69 -4.16 3.08
CA ASP A 128 8.60 -5.11 4.19
C ASP A 128 7.86 -4.57 5.41
N TRP A 129 7.39 -3.33 5.33
CA TRP A 129 6.78 -2.63 6.44
C TRP A 129 5.27 -2.92 6.54
N THR A 130 4.80 -3.15 7.77
CA THR A 130 3.40 -3.42 8.08
C THR A 130 2.97 -2.58 9.28
N TYR A 131 1.89 -1.83 9.12
CA TYR A 131 1.24 -1.13 10.23
C TYR A 131 0.61 -2.10 11.22
N ASP A 132 0.58 -1.75 12.51
CA ASP A 132 -0.19 -2.50 13.51
C ASP A 132 -1.68 -2.43 13.20
N ARG A 133 -2.14 -1.22 12.83
CA ARG A 133 -3.51 -0.93 12.39
C ARG A 133 -3.47 0.11 11.29
N TYR A 134 -4.34 -0.03 10.29
CA TYR A 134 -4.45 0.87 9.15
C TYR A 134 -5.91 1.02 8.73
N TRP A 135 -6.41 2.26 8.66
CA TRP A 135 -7.76 2.59 8.21
C TRP A 135 -7.70 3.49 6.99
N GLU A 136 -8.23 2.97 5.89
CA GLU A 136 -8.35 3.64 4.59
C GLU A 136 -9.65 4.41 4.45
N THR A 137 -10.71 3.98 5.16
CA THR A 137 -12.05 4.57 5.00
C THR A 137 -12.71 4.89 6.34
N PRO A 138 -13.57 5.93 6.40
CA PRO A 138 -14.30 6.27 7.61
C PRO A 138 -15.27 5.17 8.08
N GLU A 139 -15.66 4.25 7.20
CA GLU A 139 -16.46 3.07 7.54
C GLU A 139 -15.63 2.04 8.31
N GLN A 140 -14.39 1.78 7.91
CA GLN A 140 -13.50 0.89 8.66
C GLN A 140 -13.26 1.41 10.08
N MET A 141 -13.15 2.74 10.24
CA MET A 141 -13.07 3.37 11.55
C MET A 141 -14.37 3.21 12.36
N GLN A 142 -15.54 3.32 11.72
CA GLN A 142 -16.83 3.04 12.38
C GLN A 142 -16.91 1.58 12.85
N ASP A 143 -16.50 0.63 12.01
CA ASP A 143 -16.49 -0.79 12.37
C ASP A 143 -15.57 -1.06 13.56
N TYR A 144 -14.41 -0.38 13.61
CA TYR A 144 -13.50 -0.45 14.75
C TYR A 144 -14.14 0.12 16.03
N MET A 145 -14.74 1.31 15.96
CA MET A 145 -15.47 1.92 17.09
C MET A 145 -16.55 1.00 17.65
N ASP A 146 -17.35 0.40 16.78
CA ASP A 146 -18.43 -0.51 17.16
C ASP A 146 -17.93 -1.79 17.86
N ALA A 147 -16.69 -2.19 17.58
CA ALA A 147 -16.04 -3.36 18.14
C ALA A 147 -15.35 -3.08 19.48
N VAL A 148 -14.67 -1.93 19.63
CA VAL A 148 -13.83 -1.63 20.80
C VAL A 148 -14.53 -0.77 21.86
N LEU A 149 -15.50 0.04 21.46
CA LEU A 149 -16.15 0.97 22.39
C LEU A 149 -17.37 0.33 23.07
N PRO A 150 -17.65 0.70 24.33
CA PRO A 150 -18.84 0.22 25.03
C PRO A 150 -20.11 0.65 24.29
N LYS A 151 -21.01 -0.30 24.04
CA LYS A 151 -22.30 0.00 23.43
C LYS A 151 -23.13 0.88 24.34
N LYS A 152 -23.78 1.91 23.76
CA LYS A 152 -24.81 2.70 24.47
C LYS A 152 -25.92 1.76 24.97
N ARG A 153 -26.38 1.99 26.21
CA ARG A 153 -27.46 1.19 26.82
C ARG A 153 -28.67 1.12 25.89
N GLY A 154 -29.15 -0.09 25.60
CA GLY A 154 -30.31 -0.35 24.73
C GLY A 154 -29.97 -0.74 23.29
N ASN A 155 -28.70 -0.66 22.87
CA ASN A 155 -28.29 -1.08 21.53
C ASN A 155 -28.04 -2.61 21.46
N SER A 156 -28.46 -3.21 20.35
CA SER A 156 -28.21 -4.62 20.02
C SER A 156 -26.71 -4.92 19.87
N ILE A 157 -26.29 -6.13 20.25
CA ILE A 157 -24.94 -6.63 19.94
C ILE A 157 -24.75 -6.77 18.42
N ARG A 158 -25.81 -7.10 17.70
CA ARG A 158 -25.80 -7.26 16.24
C ARG A 158 -25.92 -5.89 15.55
N SER A 159 -25.08 -5.66 14.54
CA SER A 159 -25.22 -4.57 13.58
C SER A 159 -26.55 -4.68 12.81
N ALA A 160 -26.98 -3.57 12.20
CA ALA A 160 -28.17 -3.57 11.35
C ALA A 160 -27.99 -4.54 10.17
N GLN A 161 -29.09 -5.14 9.72
CA GLN A 161 -29.05 -5.99 8.53
C GLN A 161 -28.56 -5.17 7.32
N PRO A 162 -27.51 -5.61 6.61
CA PRO A 162 -27.00 -4.88 5.47
C PRO A 162 -28.05 -4.86 4.33
N PRO A 163 -28.04 -3.83 3.46
CA PRO A 163 -28.89 -3.81 2.28
C PRO A 163 -28.56 -5.02 1.38
N LEU A 164 -29.58 -5.54 0.70
CA LEU A 164 -29.39 -6.63 -0.27
C LEU A 164 -28.47 -6.14 -1.41
N LEU A 165 -27.54 -6.99 -1.82
CA LEU A 165 -26.65 -6.68 -2.96
C LEU A 165 -27.49 -6.46 -4.23
N PRO A 166 -27.17 -5.44 -5.05
CA PRO A 166 -27.84 -5.25 -6.33
C PRO A 166 -27.62 -6.48 -7.23
N VAL A 167 -28.71 -7.11 -7.67
CA VAL A 167 -28.62 -8.11 -8.73
C VAL A 167 -28.52 -7.35 -10.05
N LEU A 168 -27.33 -7.32 -10.65
CA LEU A 168 -27.14 -6.81 -12.00
C LEU A 168 -27.76 -7.81 -12.98
N GLY A 169 -28.89 -7.43 -13.58
CA GLY A 169 -29.57 -8.19 -14.63
C GLY A 169 -28.99 -7.96 -16.02
#